data_AF-A0A1X7T9K6-F1
#
_entry.id   AF-A0A1X7T9K6-F1
#
_cell.length_a   1.000
_cell.length_b   1.000
_cell.length_c   1.000
_cell.angle_alpha   90.00
_cell.angle_beta   90.00
_cell.angle_gamma   90.00
#
_symmetry.space_group_name_H-M   'P 1'
#
loop_
_entity.id
_entity.type
_entity.pdbx_description
1 polymer ?
#
loop_
_entity_poly.entity_id
_entity_poly.type
_entity_poly.pdbx_seq_one_letter_code
_entity_poly.pdbx_strand_id
1 'polypeptide(L)' 'EQLTCPICLEHYINPKTLPCLHSFCQHCLEELPLDKTNYPTCPTCRHRTKLPEDGAAAFPVAFTLSKEERSRK' A
#
# COMPACT_ATOMS: atom_id res chain seq x y z
N GLU A 1 -10.87 -14.39 3.54
CA GLU A 1 -10.30 -13.03 3.50
C GLU A 1 -9.73 -12.78 2.11
N GLN A 2 -10.10 -11.70 1.43
CA GLN A 2 -9.60 -11.42 0.07
C GLN A 2 -8.47 -10.38 0.14
N LEU A 3 -7.25 -10.79 -0.20
CA LEU A 3 -6.07 -9.93 -0.35
C LEU A 3 -6.16 -9.15 -1.67
N THR A 4 -7.21 -8.36 -1.84
CA THR A 4 -7.46 -7.58 -3.06
C THR A 4 -7.20 -6.10 -2.85
N CYS A 5 -6.55 -5.47 -3.83
CA CYS A 5 -6.23 -4.06 -3.84
C CYS A 5 -7.50 -3.25 -4.14
N PRO A 6 -7.82 -2.21 -3.36
CA PRO A 6 -9.01 -1.38 -3.61
C PRO A 6 -8.88 -0.45 -4.84
N ILE A 7 -7.69 -0.40 -5.49
CA ILE A 7 -7.46 0.41 -6.69
C ILE A 7 -7.71 -0.43 -7.95
N CYS A 8 -7.00 -1.55 -8.12
CA CYS A 8 -7.17 -2.43 -9.29
C CYS A 8 -8.23 -3.52 -9.09
N LEU A 9 -8.73 -3.71 -7.86
CA LEU A 9 -9.65 -4.80 -7.46
C LEU A 9 -9.10 -6.22 -7.72
N GLU A 10 -7.80 -6.33 -7.98
CA GLU A 10 -7.08 -7.60 -8.17
C GLU A 10 -6.28 -7.98 -6.91
N HIS A 11 -5.67 -9.16 -6.93
CA HIS A 11 -4.78 -9.61 -5.85
C HIS A 11 -3.63 -8.63 -5.61
N TYR A 12 -3.25 -8.45 -4.35
CA TYR A 12 -2.12 -7.61 -3.98
C TYR A 12 -0.81 -8.12 -4.61
N ILE A 13 -0.24 -7.32 -5.51
CA ILE A 13 1.07 -7.56 -6.12
C ILE A 13 2.03 -6.52 -5.56
N ASN A 14 3.03 -6.96 -4.80
CA ASN A 14 3.95 -6.08 -4.05
C ASN A 14 3.19 -4.99 -3.25
N PRO A 15 2.30 -5.37 -2.31
CA PRO A 15 1.54 -4.40 -1.54
C PRO A 15 2.48 -3.52 -0.71
N LYS A 16 2.41 -2.21 -0.93
CA LYS A 16 3.12 -1.19 -0.17
C LYS A 16 2.18 -0.61 0.87
N THR A 17 2.59 -0.62 2.13
CA THR A 17 1.80 -0.07 3.23
C THR A 17 2.15 1.39 3.44
N LEU A 18 1.16 2.26 3.33
CA LEU A 18 1.27 3.66 3.70
C LEU A 18 1.26 3.80 5.23
N PRO A 19 1.79 4.91 5.79
CA PRO A 19 1.75 5.17 7.23
C PRO A 19 0.33 5.35 7.77
N CYS A 20 -0.68 5.45 6.90
CA CYS A 20 -2.09 5.39 7.26
C CYS A 20 -2.64 3.95 7.41
N LEU A 21 -1.76 2.93 7.43
CA LEU A 21 -2.07 1.50 7.54
C LEU A 21 -2.90 0.92 6.40
N HIS A 22 -2.93 1.59 5.24
CA HIS A 22 -3.57 1.06 4.04
C HIS A 22 -2.52 0.52 3.09
N SER A 23 -2.77 -0.67 2.53
CA SER A 23 -1.88 -1.32 1.59
C SER A 23 -2.44 -1.26 0.19
N PHE A 24 -1.59 -1.00 -0.79
CA PHE A 24 -1.95 -0.91 -2.20
C PHE A 24 -0.84 -1.54 -3.04
N CYS A 25 -1.17 -2.06 -4.23
CA CYS A 25 -0.13 -2.55 -5.13
C CYS A 25 0.88 -1.45 -5.47
N GLN A 26 2.14 -1.81 -5.60
CA GLN A 26 3.19 -0.86 -5.98
C GLN A 26 2.81 -0.12 -7.28
N HIS A 27 2.42 -0.85 -8.32
CA HIS A 27 1.99 -0.25 -9.59
C HIS A 27 0.77 0.65 -9.42
N CYS A 28 -0.20 0.29 -8.55
CA CYS A 28 -1.34 1.14 -8.29
C CYS A 28 -0.94 2.46 -7.61
N LEU A 29 0.06 2.45 -6.73
CA LEU A 29 0.59 3.67 -6.12
C LEU A 29 1.40 4.52 -7.09
N GLU A 30 2.09 3.90 -8.04
CA GLU A 30 2.81 4.60 -9.11
C GLU A 30 1.84 5.24 -10.12
N GLU A 31 0.71 4.59 -10.38
CA GLU A 31 -0.39 5.09 -11.21
C GLU A 31 -1.28 6.13 -10.49
N LEU A 32 -1.14 6.31 -9.17
CA LEU A 32 -1.92 7.32 -8.46
C LEU A 32 -1.46 8.73 -8.87
N PRO A 33 -2.41 9.68 -9.02
CA PRO A 33 -2.06 11.06 -9.29
C PRO A 33 -1.25 11.64 -8.12
N LEU A 34 0.02 11.91 -8.40
CA LEU A 34 0.93 12.58 -7.49
C LEU A 34 0.61 14.07 -7.50
N ASP A 35 0.36 14.65 -6.31
CA ASP A 35 0.32 16.10 -6.17
C ASP A 35 1.67 16.70 -6.59
N LYS A 36 1.70 18.01 -6.91
CA LYS A 36 2.92 18.76 -7.33
C LYS A 36 4.12 18.60 -6.39
N THR A 37 3.90 18.07 -5.19
CA THR A 37 4.89 17.88 -4.13
C THR A 37 5.38 16.43 -3.99
N ASN A 38 4.98 15.48 -4.85
CA ASN A 38 5.23 14.03 -4.71
C ASN A 38 4.58 13.42 -3.45
N TYR A 39 3.33 13.77 -3.17
CA TYR A 39 2.57 13.20 -2.05
C TYR A 39 1.41 12.39 -2.63
N PRO A 40 1.42 11.05 -2.54
CA PRO A 40 0.27 10.28 -2.95
C PRO A 40 -0.80 10.42 -1.87
N THR A 41 -2.04 10.63 -2.33
CA THR A 41 -3.20 10.69 -1.46
C THR A 41 -3.85 9.31 -1.41
N CYS A 42 -4.00 8.76 -0.20
CA CYS A 42 -4.66 7.47 -0.02
C CYS A 42 -6.14 7.56 -0.46
N PRO A 43 -6.64 6.70 -1.37
CA PRO A 43 -8.02 6.77 -1.83
C PRO A 43 -9.03 6.37 -0.76
N THR A 44 -8.61 5.58 0.24
CA THR A 44 -9.49 5.08 1.31
C THR A 44 -9.70 6.11 2.42
N CYS A 45 -8.63 6.75 2.89
CA CYS A 45 -8.68 7.65 4.05
C CYS A 45 -8.26 9.09 3.73
N ARG A 46 -7.93 9.40 2.46
CA ARG A 46 -7.42 10.70 1.99
C ARG A 46 -6.15 11.19 2.70
N HIS A 47 -5.43 10.27 3.34
CA HIS A 47 -4.19 10.58 4.02
C HIS A 47 -3.08 10.82 2.99
N ARG A 48 -2.42 11.97 3.10
CA ARG A 48 -1.30 12.35 2.23
C ARG A 48 -0.01 11.81 2.83
N THR A 49 0.69 11.01 2.05
CA THR A 49 1.99 10.48 2.46
C THR A 49 3.09 11.23 1.72
N LYS A 50 4.30 11.33 2.26
CA LYS A 50 5.44 11.84 1.48
C LYS A 50 6.10 10.68 0.74
N LEU A 51 6.16 10.71 -0.58
CA LEU A 51 7.01 9.76 -1.29
C LEU A 51 8.48 10.16 -1.12
N PRO A 52 9.37 9.20 -0.78
CA PRO A 52 10.80 9.39 -0.94
C PRO A 52 11.17 9.51 -2.43
N GLU A 53 12.38 9.96 -2.73
CA GLU A 53 12.87 10.15 -4.12
C GLU A 53 12.83 8.84 -4.95
N ASP A 54 12.90 7.69 -4.29
CA ASP A 54 12.76 6.34 -4.88
C ASP A 54 11.30 5.94 -5.20
N GLY A 55 10.34 6.85 -5.04
CA GLY A 55 8.93 6.62 -5.37
C GLY A 55 8.25 5.58 -4.47
N ALA A 56 7.18 4.96 -4.98
CA ALA A 56 6.34 4.05 -4.20
C ALA A 56 7.08 2.75 -3.82
N ALA A 57 8.19 2.46 -4.52
CA ALA A 57 9.05 1.32 -4.29
C ALA A 57 9.77 1.37 -2.93
N ALA A 58 10.03 2.56 -2.38
CA ALA A 58 10.74 2.71 -1.10
C ALA A 58 9.86 2.53 0.14
N PHE A 59 8.54 2.41 0.00
CA PHE A 59 7.70 2.03 1.15
C PHE A 59 7.93 0.56 1.54
N PRO A 60 7.84 0.23 2.84
CA PRO A 60 7.90 -1.15 3.28
C PRO A 60 6.74 -1.95 2.67
N VAL A 61 7.05 -3.16 2.21
CA VAL A 61 6.03 -4.11 1.74
C VAL A 61 5.27 -4.60 2.97
N ALA A 62 3.95 -4.71 2.85
CA ALA A 62 3.05 -5.25 3.87
C ALA A 62 3.33 -6.74 4.11
N PHE A 63 4.45 -7.09 4.73
CA PHE A 63 4.90 -8.49 4.82
C PHE A 63 4.25 -9.28 5.97
N THR A 64 3.17 -8.78 6.57
CA THR A 64 2.59 -9.37 7.80
C THR A 64 1.09 -9.61 7.71
N LEU A 65 0.60 -10.21 6.63
CA LEU A 65 -0.76 -10.77 6.60
C LEU A 65 -0.78 -12.14 5.90
N SER A 66 0.05 -13.07 6.37
CA SER A 66 -0.09 -14.51 6.09
C SER A 66 0.70 -15.34 7.10
N LYS A 67 0.49 -15.13 8.42
CA LYS A 67 0.70 -16.16 9.47
C LYS A 67 0.28 -15.62 10.84
N GLU A 68 -1.02 -15.41 11.01
CA GLU A 68 -1.64 -15.66 12.31
C GLU A 68 -2.29 -17.04 12.29
N GLU A 69 -1.46 -18.08 12.13
CA GLU A 69 -1.83 -19.37 12.71
C GLU A 69 -1.43 -19.32 14.18
N ARG A 70 -2.31 -18.68 14.95
CA ARG A 70 -2.82 -19.12 16.25
C ARG A 70 -1.92 -20.11 17.01
N SER A 71 -1.37 -19.61 18.12
CA SER A 71 -1.24 -20.28 19.42
C SER A 71 -1.72 -21.75 19.50
N ARG A 72 -0.79 -22.69 19.75
CA ARG A 72 -0.86 -23.77 20.78
C ARG A 72 0.05 -24.95 20.41
N LYS A 73 1.18 -25.05 21.10
CA LYS A 73 1.52 -26.24 21.90
C LYS A 73 2.47 -25.79 23.00
#